data_AF-G8RS41-F1
#
_entry.id   AF-G8RS41-F1
#
_cell.length_a   1.000
_cell.length_b   1.000
_cell.length_c   1.000
_cell.angle_alpha   90.00
_cell.angle_beta   90.00
_cell.angle_gamma   90.00
#
_symmetry.space_group_name_H-M   'P 1'
#
loop_
_entity.id
_entity.type
_entity.pdbx_description
1 polymer ?
#
loop_
_entity_poly.entity_id
_entity_poly.type
_entity_poly.pdbx_seq_one_letter_code
_entity_poly.pdbx_strand_id
1 'polypeptide(L)'
;MGVDTDTVYRVLLTRHQRDRAVLAVVFLLLFVFSYSEDIVFAVLDATGHDHVLGWIIGLVGLDAIVLSVVGLLKRQISRADGDVGRLWRPWWISFAAVVVLDVVLCLLPEPHPLWVDLVVSVAMAGLMGILMALSLNASPLTLFSKAQRAAAPDDWTRVRAVVPLVIGTFVLYLASTAFDDFFDLDTVRTLDPEMAAEVAVMPLEQQLAAAATLCEGAVSPAYFQQVVKVIPLLLLTLGVEFNYFRRTLVEPVQRAAAAATVTVMSIGLALALSTLPWGGSGCGEVLGYWHEFLTFVISVQGVATGVATLVWVLVVSAPDQRTALGGGDD
;
A
#
# COMPACT_ATOMS: atom_id res chain seq x y z
N MET A 1 -28.79 30.58 28.66
CA MET A 1 -28.38 30.08 27.33
C MET A 1 -27.94 28.63 27.49
N GLY A 2 -28.87 27.69 27.35
CA GLY A 2 -28.54 26.27 27.34
C GLY A 2 -28.09 25.91 25.92
N VAL A 3 -26.85 25.47 25.76
CA VAL A 3 -26.41 24.83 24.52
C VAL A 3 -27.25 23.56 24.38
N ASP A 4 -28.04 23.48 23.32
CA ASP A 4 -28.91 22.35 23.04
C ASP A 4 -28.08 21.07 22.90
N THR A 5 -28.22 20.16 23.87
CA THR A 5 -27.48 18.89 23.97
C THR A 5 -27.58 18.05 22.69
N ASP A 6 -28.68 18.16 21.96
CA ASP A 6 -28.89 17.48 20.68
C ASP A 6 -27.96 18.00 19.58
N THR A 7 -27.62 19.29 19.61
CA THR A 7 -26.71 19.90 18.65
C THR A 7 -25.28 19.43 18.89
N VAL A 8 -24.86 19.34 20.15
CA VAL A 8 -23.52 18.83 20.53
C VAL A 8 -23.37 17.36 20.14
N TYR A 9 -24.39 16.54 20.40
CA TYR A 9 -24.36 15.12 20.04
C TYR A 9 -24.25 14.90 18.53
N ARG A 10 -25.02 15.66 17.72
CA ARG A 10 -24.94 15.57 16.25
C ARG A 10 -23.57 15.94 15.72
N VAL A 11 -22.94 17.01 16.25
CA VAL A 11 -21.60 17.44 15.83
C VAL A 11 -20.53 16.40 16.19
N LEU A 12 -20.63 15.76 17.35
CA LEU A 12 -19.72 14.69 17.74
C LEU A 12 -19.89 13.45 16.84
N LEU A 13 -21.13 13.08 16.54
CA LEU A 13 -21.43 11.94 15.68
C LEU A 13 -20.92 12.15 14.25
N THR A 14 -21.13 13.33 13.66
CA THR A 14 -20.65 13.64 12.31
C THR A 14 -19.13 13.63 12.22
N ARG A 15 -18.44 14.15 13.26
CA ARG A 15 -16.98 14.11 13.34
C ARG A 15 -16.44 12.69 13.44
N HIS A 16 -17.06 11.85 14.27
CA HIS A 16 -16.67 10.45 14.42
C HIS A 16 -16.90 9.63 13.14
N GLN A 17 -18.03 9.87 12.46
CA GLN A 17 -18.31 9.27 11.15
C GLN A 17 -17.30 9.71 10.10
N ARG A 18 -16.92 11.01 10.08
CA ARG A 18 -15.86 11.52 9.20
C ARG A 18 -14.54 10.81 9.43
N ASP A 19 -14.11 10.69 10.68
CA ASP A 19 -12.84 10.05 11.04
C ASP A 19 -12.79 8.58 10.59
N ARG A 20 -13.89 7.84 10.78
CA ARG A 20 -14.03 6.45 10.30
C ARG A 20 -14.04 6.36 8.78
N ALA A 21 -14.74 7.27 8.11
CA ALA A 21 -14.79 7.31 6.65
C ALA A 21 -13.41 7.58 6.04
N VAL A 22 -12.64 8.52 6.62
CA VAL A 22 -11.26 8.80 6.24
C VAL A 22 -10.38 7.57 6.39
N LEU A 23 -10.44 6.90 7.56
CA LEU A 23 -9.69 5.67 7.79
C LEU A 23 -10.05 4.59 6.75
N ALA A 24 -11.34 4.36 6.53
CA ALA A 24 -11.83 3.37 5.58
C ALA A 24 -11.39 3.69 4.14
N VAL A 25 -11.42 4.95 3.71
CA VAL A 25 -10.92 5.36 2.38
C VAL A 25 -9.44 5.02 2.23
N VAL A 26 -8.60 5.37 3.21
CA VAL A 26 -7.16 5.08 3.13
C VAL A 26 -6.92 3.57 3.08
N PHE A 27 -7.60 2.79 3.92
CA PHE A 27 -7.42 1.33 3.95
C PHE A 27 -7.95 0.63 2.71
N LEU A 28 -9.12 1.00 2.21
CA LEU A 28 -9.69 0.44 0.99
C LEU A 28 -8.77 0.69 -0.22
N LEU A 29 -8.28 1.93 -0.36
CA LEU A 29 -7.39 2.27 -1.46
C LEU A 29 -6.02 1.59 -1.31
N LEU A 30 -5.43 1.57 -0.11
CA LEU A 30 -4.08 1.03 0.07
C LEU A 30 -4.01 -0.51 0.08
N PHE A 31 -5.02 -1.19 0.64
CA PHE A 31 -4.95 -2.64 0.89
C PHE A 31 -5.87 -3.47 0.00
N VAL A 32 -7.01 -2.92 -0.44
CA VAL A 32 -7.93 -3.68 -1.29
C VAL A 32 -7.70 -3.34 -2.74
N PHE A 33 -7.61 -2.04 -3.05
CA PHE A 33 -7.40 -1.59 -4.41
C PHE A 33 -5.96 -1.85 -4.88
N SER A 34 -4.92 -1.48 -4.11
CA SER A 34 -3.53 -1.68 -4.56
C SER A 34 -3.13 -3.15 -4.76
N TYR A 35 -3.88 -4.09 -4.18
CA TYR A 35 -3.66 -5.54 -4.28
C TYR A 35 -4.87 -6.23 -4.94
N SER A 36 -5.69 -5.50 -5.73
CA SER A 36 -6.93 -6.05 -6.29
C SER A 36 -6.65 -7.22 -7.24
N GLU A 37 -5.59 -7.11 -8.05
CA GLU A 37 -5.07 -8.17 -8.91
C GLU A 37 -4.73 -9.43 -8.12
N ASP A 38 -3.95 -9.28 -7.06
CA ASP A 38 -3.53 -10.38 -6.18
C ASP A 38 -4.72 -11.05 -5.49
N ILE A 39 -5.66 -10.25 -4.99
CA ILE A 39 -6.86 -10.77 -4.34
C ILE A 39 -7.70 -11.57 -5.34
N VAL A 40 -7.86 -11.08 -6.56
CA VAL A 40 -8.67 -11.74 -7.60
C VAL A 40 -8.00 -13.00 -8.09
N PHE A 41 -6.69 -12.97 -8.38
CA PHE A 41 -5.96 -14.15 -8.81
C PHE A 41 -6.00 -15.21 -7.69
N ALA A 42 -5.86 -14.85 -6.40
CA ALA A 42 -5.89 -15.82 -5.30
C ALA A 42 -7.27 -16.49 -5.14
N VAL A 43 -8.35 -15.74 -5.38
CA VAL A 43 -9.71 -16.26 -5.32
C VAL A 43 -10.01 -17.19 -6.51
N LEU A 44 -9.52 -16.87 -7.70
CA LEU A 44 -9.74 -17.70 -8.89
C LEU A 44 -8.99 -19.02 -8.79
N ASP A 45 -7.73 -18.98 -8.37
CA ASP A 45 -6.90 -20.16 -8.10
C ASP A 45 -7.56 -21.07 -7.05
N ALA A 46 -7.99 -20.50 -5.92
CA ALA A 46 -8.68 -21.25 -4.87
C ALA A 46 -10.03 -21.86 -5.31
N THR A 47 -10.66 -21.33 -6.37
CA THR A 47 -11.93 -21.84 -6.89
C THR A 47 -11.76 -22.70 -8.14
N GLY A 48 -10.55 -22.88 -8.66
CA GLY A 48 -10.25 -23.65 -9.88
C GLY A 48 -10.81 -23.03 -11.15
N HIS A 49 -10.90 -21.69 -11.20
CA HIS A 49 -11.51 -20.94 -12.29
C HIS A 49 -10.49 -20.03 -13.01
N ASP A 50 -9.35 -20.57 -13.40
CA ASP A 50 -8.16 -19.83 -13.91
C ASP A 50 -8.29 -19.39 -15.38
N HIS A 51 -9.43 -18.83 -15.76
CA HIS A 51 -9.67 -18.33 -17.11
C HIS A 51 -9.51 -16.80 -17.15
N VAL A 52 -8.80 -16.31 -18.17
CA VAL A 52 -8.48 -14.88 -18.38
C VAL A 52 -9.73 -13.98 -18.28
N LEU A 53 -10.86 -14.43 -18.84
CA LEU A 53 -12.10 -13.66 -18.79
C LEU A 53 -12.68 -13.54 -17.36
N GLY A 54 -12.51 -14.57 -16.54
CA GLY A 54 -12.88 -14.54 -15.13
C GLY A 54 -12.00 -13.59 -14.33
N TRP A 55 -10.70 -13.56 -14.63
CA TRP A 55 -9.74 -12.64 -14.03
C TRP A 55 -10.05 -11.18 -14.36
N ILE A 56 -10.29 -10.83 -15.63
CA ILE A 56 -10.65 -9.45 -16.02
C ILE A 56 -11.95 -9.00 -15.34
N ILE A 57 -12.99 -9.86 -15.33
CA ILE A 57 -14.27 -9.53 -14.68
C ILE A 57 -14.08 -9.37 -13.18
N GLY A 58 -13.28 -10.24 -12.56
CA GLY A 58 -12.97 -10.17 -11.14
C GLY A 58 -12.26 -8.87 -10.77
N LEU A 59 -11.21 -8.51 -11.50
CA LEU A 59 -10.41 -7.31 -11.27
C LEU A 59 -11.23 -6.03 -11.42
N VAL A 60 -11.79 -5.82 -12.61
CA VAL A 60 -12.60 -4.62 -12.91
C VAL A 60 -13.83 -4.56 -12.00
N GLY A 61 -14.42 -5.71 -11.68
CA GLY A 61 -15.55 -5.82 -10.74
C GLY A 61 -15.18 -5.39 -9.32
N LEU A 62 -14.06 -5.91 -8.79
CA LEU A 62 -13.57 -5.56 -7.46
C LEU A 62 -13.23 -4.06 -7.38
N ASP A 63 -12.52 -3.53 -8.37
CA ASP A 63 -12.15 -2.11 -8.43
C ASP A 63 -13.38 -1.22 -8.48
N ALA A 64 -14.36 -1.54 -9.34
CA ALA A 64 -15.62 -0.80 -9.42
C ALA A 64 -16.39 -0.80 -8.08
N ILE A 65 -16.41 -1.94 -7.37
CA ILE A 65 -17.04 -2.05 -6.04
C ILE A 65 -16.30 -1.18 -5.02
N VAL A 66 -14.97 -1.33 -4.92
CA VAL A 66 -14.14 -0.60 -3.96
C VAL A 66 -14.26 0.90 -4.20
N LEU A 67 -14.14 1.35 -5.44
CA LEU A 67 -14.23 2.76 -5.80
C LEU A 67 -15.64 3.33 -5.60
N SER A 68 -16.69 2.52 -5.78
CA SER A 68 -18.07 2.91 -5.44
C SER A 68 -18.23 3.14 -3.94
N VAL A 69 -17.69 2.23 -3.11
CA VAL A 69 -17.68 2.40 -1.64
C VAL A 69 -16.88 3.64 -1.26
N VAL A 70 -15.70 3.86 -1.85
CA VAL A 70 -14.88 5.06 -1.65
C VAL A 70 -15.66 6.32 -2.02
N GLY A 71 -16.44 6.32 -3.11
CA GLY A 71 -17.31 7.43 -3.50
C GLY A 71 -18.40 7.72 -2.45
N LEU A 72 -19.02 6.68 -1.88
CA LEU A 72 -19.98 6.82 -0.79
C LEU A 72 -19.34 7.42 0.47
N LEU A 73 -18.15 6.96 0.83
CA LEU A 73 -17.38 7.47 1.97
C LEU A 73 -16.92 8.92 1.74
N LYS A 74 -16.43 9.25 0.54
CA LYS A 74 -16.13 10.63 0.11
C LYS A 74 -17.33 11.55 0.32
N ARG A 75 -18.54 11.09 -0.03
CA ARG A 75 -19.77 11.87 0.18
C ARG A 75 -20.00 12.19 1.66
N GLN A 76 -19.70 11.25 2.55
CA GLN A 76 -19.79 11.47 4.00
C GLN A 76 -18.75 12.48 4.46
N ILE A 77 -17.50 12.37 3.99
CA ILE A 77 -16.42 13.31 4.30
C ILE A 77 -16.77 14.73 3.82
N SER A 78 -17.17 14.90 2.56
CA SER A 78 -17.54 16.21 2.01
C SER A 78 -18.74 16.85 2.74
N ARG A 79 -19.71 16.05 3.20
CA ARG A 79 -20.82 16.55 4.03
C ARG A 79 -20.34 17.04 5.40
N ALA A 80 -19.44 16.30 6.04
CA ALA A 80 -18.88 16.67 7.33
C ALA A 80 -17.97 17.90 7.25
N ASP A 81 -17.28 18.10 6.12
CA ASP A 81 -16.46 19.29 5.86
C ASP A 81 -17.28 20.52 5.43
N GLY A 82 -18.59 20.38 5.19
CA GLY A 82 -19.45 21.48 4.73
C GLY A 82 -19.26 21.88 3.27
N ASP A 83 -18.51 21.08 2.48
CA ASP A 83 -18.12 21.41 1.11
C ASP A 83 -18.60 20.35 0.11
N VAL A 84 -19.92 20.25 0.01
CA VAL A 84 -20.59 19.26 -0.83
C VAL A 84 -20.49 19.66 -2.30
N GLY A 85 -19.50 19.12 -3.01
CA GLY A 85 -19.43 19.22 -4.48
C GLY A 85 -18.07 19.60 -5.05
N ARG A 86 -17.17 20.23 -4.27
CA ARG A 86 -15.96 20.90 -4.80
C ARG A 86 -15.08 20.03 -5.69
N LEU A 87 -14.92 18.75 -5.34
CA LEU A 87 -13.95 17.85 -5.97
C LEU A 87 -14.59 16.61 -6.61
N TRP A 88 -15.89 16.63 -6.90
CA TRP A 88 -16.57 15.47 -7.50
C TRP A 88 -16.24 15.27 -8.98
N ARG A 89 -16.15 16.35 -9.76
CA ARG A 89 -15.73 16.27 -11.17
C ARG A 89 -14.32 15.68 -11.34
N PRO A 90 -13.27 16.21 -10.68
CA PRO A 90 -11.93 15.63 -10.81
C PRO A 90 -11.87 14.21 -10.22
N TRP A 91 -12.67 13.90 -9.19
CA TRP A 91 -12.73 12.55 -8.64
C TRP A 91 -13.28 11.54 -9.67
N TRP A 92 -14.36 11.87 -10.38
CA TRP A 92 -14.89 11.01 -11.45
C TRP A 92 -13.92 10.85 -12.63
N ILE A 93 -13.15 11.89 -12.96
CA ILE A 93 -12.09 11.79 -13.97
C ILE A 93 -11.01 10.83 -13.51
N SER A 94 -10.57 10.94 -12.25
CA SER A 94 -9.57 10.02 -11.67
C SER A 94 -10.08 8.59 -11.60
N PHE A 95 -11.34 8.38 -11.21
CA PHE A 95 -12.01 7.08 -11.23
C PHE A 95 -11.96 6.46 -12.62
N ALA A 96 -12.38 7.21 -13.64
CA ALA A 96 -12.41 6.72 -15.02
C ALA A 96 -11.00 6.44 -15.55
N ALA A 97 -10.03 7.30 -15.22
CA ALA A 97 -8.65 7.12 -15.64
C ALA A 97 -8.02 5.84 -15.06
N VAL A 98 -8.29 5.53 -13.79
CA VAL A 98 -7.85 4.30 -13.14
C VAL A 98 -8.46 3.08 -13.82
N VAL A 99 -9.78 3.02 -13.94
CA VAL A 99 -10.48 1.88 -14.59
C VAL A 99 -10.03 1.68 -16.04
N VAL A 100 -9.82 2.77 -16.79
CA VAL A 100 -9.31 2.67 -18.16
C VAL A 100 -7.89 2.13 -18.19
N LEU A 101 -7.03 2.56 -17.26
CA LEU A 101 -5.66 2.06 -17.17
C LEU A 101 -5.64 0.57 -16.82
N ASP A 102 -6.45 0.12 -15.87
CA ASP A 102 -6.56 -1.30 -15.49
C ASP A 102 -7.02 -2.17 -16.68
N VAL A 103 -8.04 -1.71 -17.42
CA VAL A 103 -8.50 -2.40 -18.63
C VAL A 103 -7.43 -2.42 -19.71
N VAL A 104 -6.68 -1.33 -19.89
CA VAL A 104 -5.58 -1.29 -20.87
C VAL A 104 -4.47 -2.27 -20.50
N LEU A 105 -4.15 -2.39 -19.21
CA LEU A 105 -3.15 -3.34 -18.71
C LEU A 105 -3.58 -4.79 -18.91
N CYS A 106 -4.84 -5.11 -18.62
CA CYS A 106 -5.40 -6.44 -18.86
C CYS A 106 -5.35 -6.86 -20.33
N LEU A 107 -5.39 -5.89 -21.25
CA LEU A 107 -5.39 -6.13 -22.69
C LEU A 107 -3.99 -6.02 -23.32
N LEU A 108 -2.97 -5.68 -22.52
CA LEU A 108 -1.61 -5.55 -22.98
C LEU A 108 -1.04 -6.94 -23.28
N PRO A 109 -0.40 -7.16 -24.44
CA PRO A 109 0.23 -8.44 -24.73
C PRO A 109 1.37 -8.73 -23.74
N GLU A 110 1.49 -9.98 -23.28
CA GLU A 110 2.57 -10.45 -22.40
C GLU A 110 3.98 -10.04 -22.87
N PRO A 111 4.35 -10.07 -24.18
CA PRO A 111 5.62 -9.51 -24.60
C PRO A 111 5.53 -7.98 -24.70
N HIS A 112 5.72 -7.29 -23.59
CA HIS A 112 5.96 -5.84 -23.55
C HIS A 112 7.31 -5.52 -22.91
N PRO A 113 7.93 -4.39 -23.28
CA PRO A 113 9.24 -4.02 -22.77
C PRO A 113 9.12 -3.40 -21.37
N LEU A 114 10.12 -3.66 -20.50
CA LEU A 114 10.25 -3.13 -19.14
C LEU A 114 9.90 -1.64 -18.96
N TRP A 115 10.19 -0.79 -19.94
CA TRP A 115 9.87 0.64 -19.82
C TRP A 115 8.35 0.90 -19.75
N VAL A 116 7.53 0.02 -20.33
CA VAL A 116 6.07 0.09 -20.22
C VAL A 116 5.66 -0.14 -18.77
N ASP A 117 6.20 -1.16 -18.10
CA ASP A 117 5.90 -1.47 -16.70
C ASP A 117 6.30 -0.34 -15.77
N LEU A 118 7.47 0.27 -16.03
CA LEU A 118 7.92 1.43 -15.27
C LEU A 118 6.98 2.63 -15.47
N VAL A 119 6.57 2.91 -16.72
CA VAL A 119 5.65 4.03 -17.02
C VAL A 119 4.29 3.79 -16.39
N VAL A 120 3.78 2.57 -16.47
CA VAL A 120 2.50 2.19 -15.88
C VAL A 120 2.57 2.27 -14.36
N SER A 121 3.63 1.75 -13.73
CA SER A 121 3.82 1.81 -12.28
C SER A 121 3.78 3.26 -11.78
N VAL A 122 4.45 4.18 -12.49
CA VAL A 122 4.40 5.61 -12.18
C VAL A 122 2.98 6.18 -12.38
N ALA A 123 2.33 5.86 -13.50
CA ALA A 123 0.99 6.34 -13.81
C ALA A 123 -0.02 5.86 -12.76
N MET A 124 0.04 4.59 -12.38
CA MET A 124 -0.87 3.96 -11.44
C MET A 124 -0.68 4.50 -10.02
N ALA A 125 0.57 4.59 -9.53
CA ALA A 125 0.84 5.19 -8.24
C ALA A 125 0.42 6.67 -8.20
N GLY A 126 0.65 7.41 -9.29
CA GLY A 126 0.22 8.81 -9.42
C GLY A 126 -1.29 8.96 -9.39
N LEU A 127 -2.02 8.15 -10.17
CA LEU A 127 -3.48 8.14 -10.20
C LEU A 127 -4.07 7.73 -8.86
N MET A 128 -3.50 6.72 -8.21
CA MET A 128 -3.88 6.31 -6.85
C MET A 128 -3.69 7.46 -5.85
N GLY A 129 -2.55 8.15 -5.90
CA GLY A 129 -2.30 9.30 -5.04
C GLY A 129 -3.28 10.46 -5.26
N ILE A 130 -3.59 10.76 -6.53
CA ILE A 130 -4.60 11.75 -6.92
C ILE A 130 -5.98 11.34 -6.40
N LEU A 131 -6.39 10.10 -6.66
CA LEU A 131 -7.67 9.55 -6.25
C LEU A 131 -7.82 9.56 -4.73
N MET A 132 -6.78 9.18 -3.99
CA MET A 132 -6.76 9.20 -2.53
C MET A 132 -6.88 10.63 -1.99
N ALA A 133 -6.10 11.57 -2.50
CA ALA A 133 -6.21 12.99 -2.14
C ALA A 133 -7.63 13.54 -2.40
N LEU A 134 -8.17 13.29 -3.59
CA LEU A 134 -9.51 13.73 -3.96
C LEU A 134 -10.59 13.05 -3.10
N SER A 135 -10.45 11.78 -2.76
CA SER A 135 -11.37 11.03 -1.90
C SER A 135 -11.40 11.58 -0.47
N LEU A 136 -10.26 12.06 0.01
CA LEU A 136 -10.10 12.75 1.29
C LEU A 136 -10.47 14.25 1.22
N ASN A 137 -11.12 14.66 0.13
CA ASN A 137 -11.59 16.02 -0.10
C ASN A 137 -10.45 17.06 -0.10
N ALA A 138 -9.31 16.71 -0.68
CA ALA A 138 -8.14 17.58 -0.80
C ALA A 138 -7.68 17.69 -2.25
N SER A 139 -7.27 18.90 -2.67
CA SER A 139 -6.75 19.13 -4.01
C SER A 139 -5.28 18.69 -4.13
N PRO A 140 -4.93 17.75 -5.04
CA PRO A 140 -3.55 17.30 -5.23
C PRO A 140 -2.62 18.41 -5.76
N LEU A 141 -3.19 19.44 -6.39
CA LEU A 141 -2.45 20.59 -6.92
C LEU A 141 -1.74 21.41 -5.82
N THR A 142 -2.15 21.24 -4.55
CA THR A 142 -1.47 21.83 -3.40
C THR A 142 -0.03 21.33 -3.25
N LEU A 143 0.33 20.16 -3.80
CA LEU A 143 1.72 19.70 -3.86
C LEU A 143 2.64 20.60 -4.70
N PHE A 144 2.10 21.29 -5.71
CA PHE A 144 2.92 22.03 -6.67
C PHE A 144 2.78 23.55 -6.54
N SER A 145 1.73 24.04 -5.89
CA SER A 145 1.44 25.48 -5.82
C SER A 145 1.45 26.04 -4.40
N LYS A 146 2.41 26.94 -4.11
CA LYS A 146 2.44 27.71 -2.84
C LYS A 146 1.19 28.56 -2.66
N ALA A 147 0.66 29.14 -3.74
CA ALA A 147 -0.56 29.95 -3.70
C ALA A 147 -1.77 29.11 -3.27
N GLN A 148 -1.89 27.87 -3.77
CA GLN A 148 -2.97 26.98 -3.35
C GLN A 148 -2.80 26.47 -1.92
N ARG A 149 -1.57 26.23 -1.46
CA ARG A 149 -1.31 25.92 -0.04
C ARG A 149 -1.74 27.04 0.89
N ALA A 150 -1.54 28.30 0.49
CA ALA A 150 -1.97 29.46 1.26
C ALA A 150 -3.51 29.64 1.24
N ALA A 151 -4.15 29.34 0.11
CA ALA A 151 -5.60 29.46 -0.05
C ALA A 151 -6.39 28.32 0.65
N ALA A 152 -5.83 27.12 0.70
CA ALA A 152 -6.45 25.93 1.29
C ALA A 152 -5.42 25.15 2.15
N PRO A 153 -5.12 25.61 3.37
CA PRO A 153 -4.13 24.97 4.24
C PRO A 153 -4.55 23.55 4.65
N ASP A 154 -5.85 23.29 4.82
CA ASP A 154 -6.37 21.97 5.17
C ASP A 154 -6.11 20.94 4.06
N ASP A 155 -6.30 21.32 2.79
CA ASP A 155 -5.96 20.48 1.65
C ASP A 155 -4.49 20.06 1.69
N TRP A 156 -3.59 21.02 1.94
CA TRP A 156 -2.17 20.72 2.07
C TRP A 156 -1.88 19.71 3.19
N THR A 157 -2.53 19.87 4.36
CA THR A 157 -2.32 18.94 5.47
C THR A 157 -2.79 17.51 5.19
N ARG A 158 -3.84 17.37 4.37
CA ARG A 158 -4.39 16.08 3.95
C ARG A 158 -3.54 15.44 2.86
N VAL A 159 -3.18 16.19 1.82
CA VAL A 159 -2.36 15.68 0.71
C VAL A 159 -0.98 15.26 1.20
N ARG A 160 -0.31 16.07 2.03
CA ARG A 160 1.02 15.73 2.55
C ARG A 160 1.02 14.44 3.38
N ALA A 161 -0.09 14.09 4.02
CA ALA A 161 -0.17 12.89 4.84
C ALA A 161 -0.24 11.61 4.00
N VAL A 162 -0.69 11.72 2.75
CA VAL A 162 -0.83 10.60 1.81
C VAL A 162 0.47 10.32 1.04
N VAL A 163 1.36 11.32 0.88
CA VAL A 163 2.57 11.19 0.07
C VAL A 163 3.43 9.95 0.41
N PRO A 164 3.73 9.63 1.68
CA PRO A 164 4.51 8.43 1.99
C PRO A 164 3.83 7.13 1.55
N LEU A 165 2.50 7.06 1.62
CA LEU A 165 1.73 5.89 1.18
C LEU A 165 1.81 5.72 -0.34
N VAL A 166 1.78 6.84 -1.09
CA VAL A 166 1.92 6.83 -2.55
C VAL A 166 3.32 6.39 -2.96
N ILE A 167 4.36 6.85 -2.25
CA ILE A 167 5.73 6.39 -2.48
C ILE A 167 5.82 4.89 -2.20
N GLY A 168 5.25 4.41 -1.10
CA GLY A 168 5.17 2.98 -0.81
C GLY A 168 4.48 2.18 -1.92
N THR A 169 3.34 2.66 -2.41
CA THR A 169 2.56 2.03 -3.49
C THR A 169 3.30 2.06 -4.84
N PHE A 170 4.09 3.10 -5.10
CA PHE A 170 4.95 3.12 -6.28
C PHE A 170 6.04 2.04 -6.21
N VAL A 171 6.72 1.91 -5.06
CA VAL A 171 7.75 0.88 -4.89
C VAL A 171 7.14 -0.53 -4.85
N LEU A 172 5.90 -0.68 -4.37
CA LEU A 172 5.11 -1.90 -4.50
C LEU A 172 5.00 -2.33 -5.97
N TYR A 173 4.55 -1.45 -6.87
CA TYR A 173 4.42 -1.79 -8.29
C TYR A 173 5.77 -2.13 -8.93
N LEU A 174 6.83 -1.40 -8.59
CA LEU A 174 8.19 -1.76 -9.03
C LEU A 174 8.64 -3.12 -8.51
N ALA A 175 8.26 -3.48 -7.28
CA ALA A 175 8.58 -4.78 -6.71
C ALA A 175 7.82 -5.90 -7.42
N SER A 176 6.55 -5.67 -7.81
CA SER A 176 5.78 -6.62 -8.61
C SER A 176 6.47 -6.89 -9.95
N THR A 177 6.78 -5.83 -10.72
CA THR A 177 7.51 -5.96 -11.99
C THR A 177 8.86 -6.67 -11.79
N ALA A 178 9.60 -6.33 -10.74
CA ALA A 178 10.87 -6.97 -10.46
C ALA A 178 10.73 -8.46 -10.08
N PHE A 179 9.60 -8.86 -9.49
CA PHE A 179 9.32 -10.26 -9.21
C PHE A 179 9.10 -11.05 -10.49
N ASP A 180 8.21 -10.56 -11.35
CA ASP A 180 7.84 -11.25 -12.58
C ASP A 180 9.03 -11.32 -13.55
N ASP A 181 9.80 -10.23 -13.67
CA ASP A 181 10.91 -10.15 -14.64
C ASP A 181 12.24 -10.79 -14.17
N PHE A 182 12.45 -10.98 -12.86
CA PHE A 182 13.75 -11.46 -12.34
C PHE A 182 13.67 -12.66 -11.41
N PHE A 183 12.57 -12.86 -10.67
CA PHE A 183 12.45 -13.92 -9.68
C PHE A 183 11.53 -15.06 -10.13
N ASP A 184 10.63 -14.82 -11.09
CA ASP A 184 9.67 -15.86 -11.51
C ASP A 184 10.10 -16.70 -12.71
N LEU A 185 11.01 -16.20 -13.55
CA LEU A 185 11.25 -16.75 -14.89
C LEU A 185 11.63 -18.25 -14.97
N ASP A 186 12.35 -18.79 -13.98
CA ASP A 186 12.86 -20.17 -14.02
C ASP A 186 12.78 -20.91 -12.66
N THR A 187 11.99 -20.40 -11.71
CA THR A 187 12.01 -20.89 -10.33
C THR A 187 11.15 -22.15 -10.14
N VAL A 188 11.79 -23.30 -9.91
CA VAL A 188 11.10 -24.55 -9.55
C VAL A 188 10.72 -24.53 -8.06
N ARG A 189 9.46 -24.18 -7.77
CA ARG A 189 8.94 -24.08 -6.39
C ARG A 189 8.41 -25.39 -5.82
N THR A 190 8.06 -26.34 -6.69
CA THR A 190 7.65 -27.70 -6.29
C THR A 190 8.32 -28.70 -7.21
N LEU A 191 9.03 -29.66 -6.62
CA LEU A 191 9.50 -30.84 -7.35
C LEU A 191 8.30 -31.73 -7.67
N ASP A 192 8.27 -32.26 -8.89
CA ASP A 192 7.34 -33.34 -9.21
C ASP A 192 7.62 -34.56 -8.33
N PRO A 193 6.61 -35.43 -8.10
CA PRO A 193 6.75 -36.53 -7.14
C PRO A 193 7.88 -37.52 -7.47
N GLU A 194 8.24 -37.65 -8.74
CA GLU A 194 9.30 -38.53 -9.22
C GLU A 194 10.67 -37.92 -8.87
N MET A 195 10.91 -36.66 -9.24
CA MET A 195 12.14 -35.94 -8.89
C MET A 195 12.31 -35.75 -7.38
N ALA A 196 11.23 -35.52 -6.63
CA ALA A 196 11.26 -35.45 -5.17
C ALA A 196 11.73 -36.78 -4.54
N ALA A 197 11.27 -37.92 -5.08
CA ALA A 197 11.68 -39.24 -4.62
C ALA A 197 13.14 -39.54 -4.97
N GLU A 198 13.61 -39.12 -6.14
CA GLU A 198 15.02 -39.23 -6.54
C GLU A 198 15.95 -38.42 -5.64
N VAL A 199 15.58 -37.18 -5.31
CA VAL A 199 16.36 -36.35 -4.37
C VAL A 199 16.37 -36.97 -2.97
N ALA A 200 15.23 -37.48 -2.48
CA ALA A 200 15.12 -38.05 -1.14
C ALA A 200 16.03 -39.27 -0.88
N VAL A 201 16.44 -39.99 -1.93
CA VAL A 201 17.35 -41.14 -1.81
C VAL A 201 18.84 -40.78 -1.96
N MET A 202 19.17 -39.53 -2.31
CA MET A 202 20.56 -39.09 -2.44
C MET A 202 21.26 -38.99 -1.06
N PRO A 203 22.60 -39.10 -0.98
CA PRO A 203 23.35 -38.70 0.20
C PRO A 203 23.10 -37.23 0.58
N LEU A 204 23.06 -36.90 1.87
CA LEU A 204 22.71 -35.57 2.38
C LEU A 204 23.45 -34.41 1.69
N GLU A 205 24.75 -34.56 1.42
CA GLU A 205 25.53 -33.51 0.73
C GLU A 205 25.06 -33.28 -0.72
N GLN A 206 24.66 -34.35 -1.42
CA GLN A 206 24.12 -34.26 -2.78
C GLN A 206 22.68 -33.74 -2.77
N GLN A 207 21.89 -34.07 -1.75
CA GLN A 207 20.56 -33.48 -1.55
C GLN A 207 20.63 -31.96 -1.40
N LEU A 208 21.57 -31.48 -0.58
CA LEU A 208 21.76 -30.04 -0.34
C LEU A 208 22.23 -29.33 -1.61
N ALA A 209 23.14 -29.93 -2.38
CA ALA A 209 23.59 -29.38 -3.65
C ALA A 209 22.48 -29.37 -4.71
N ALA A 210 21.75 -30.48 -4.87
CA ALA A 210 20.63 -30.59 -5.81
C ALA A 210 19.51 -29.60 -5.46
N ALA A 211 19.16 -29.47 -4.17
CA ALA A 211 18.18 -28.47 -3.73
C ALA A 211 18.66 -27.03 -3.99
N ALA A 212 19.95 -26.73 -3.79
CA ALA A 212 20.49 -25.41 -4.07
C ALA A 212 20.43 -25.03 -5.56
N THR A 213 20.62 -26.00 -6.46
CA THR A 213 20.53 -25.79 -7.92
C THR A 213 19.08 -25.81 -8.42
N LEU A 214 18.24 -26.71 -7.90
CA LEU A 214 16.84 -26.84 -8.32
C LEU A 214 15.98 -25.65 -7.85
N CYS A 215 16.34 -25.03 -6.72
CA CYS A 215 15.67 -23.85 -6.19
C CYS A 215 16.40 -22.53 -6.52
N GLU A 216 17.28 -22.54 -7.53
CA GLU A 216 17.93 -21.33 -8.04
C GLU A 216 16.87 -20.43 -8.71
N GLY A 217 16.77 -19.16 -8.30
CA GLY A 217 15.80 -18.19 -8.85
C GLY A 217 14.82 -17.60 -7.82
N ALA A 218 14.54 -18.32 -6.73
CA ALA A 218 13.67 -17.83 -5.65
C ALA A 218 14.28 -16.62 -4.91
N VAL A 219 13.42 -15.81 -4.28
CA VAL A 219 13.83 -14.69 -3.44
C VAL A 219 14.74 -15.19 -2.32
N SER A 220 15.98 -14.68 -2.29
CA SER A 220 17.01 -15.19 -1.40
C SER A 220 16.56 -15.20 0.08
N PRO A 221 16.80 -16.27 0.86
CA PRO A 221 16.50 -16.29 2.29
C PRO A 221 17.20 -15.16 3.07
N ALA A 222 18.38 -14.73 2.59
CA ALA A 222 19.12 -13.60 3.14
C ALA A 222 18.34 -12.28 3.08
N TYR A 223 17.53 -12.07 2.04
CA TYR A 223 16.66 -10.91 1.92
C TYR A 223 15.65 -10.86 3.08
N PHE A 224 14.90 -11.94 3.32
CA PHE A 224 13.91 -11.96 4.40
C PHE A 224 14.54 -11.84 5.79
N GLN A 225 15.73 -12.41 6.00
CA GLN A 225 16.49 -12.20 7.23
C GLN A 225 16.88 -10.73 7.45
N GLN A 226 17.14 -9.97 6.39
CA GLN A 226 17.39 -8.53 6.48
C GLN A 226 16.09 -7.76 6.75
N VAL A 227 15.00 -8.09 6.06
CA VAL A 227 13.68 -7.48 6.27
C VAL A 227 13.21 -7.61 7.72
N VAL A 228 13.35 -8.79 8.32
CA VAL A 228 13.00 -9.07 9.72
C VAL A 228 13.84 -8.22 10.70
N LYS A 229 15.00 -7.72 10.29
CA LYS A 229 15.81 -6.77 11.09
C LYS A 229 15.42 -5.31 10.84
N VAL A 230 15.17 -4.96 9.58
CA VAL A 230 14.90 -3.57 9.14
C VAL A 230 13.52 -3.09 9.56
N ILE A 231 12.46 -3.89 9.35
CA ILE A 231 11.09 -3.45 9.64
C ILE A 231 10.89 -3.15 11.14
N PRO A 232 11.32 -3.99 12.09
CA PRO A 232 11.19 -3.67 13.52
C PRO A 232 11.97 -2.42 13.92
N LEU A 233 13.17 -2.21 13.35
CA LEU A 233 13.95 -1.00 13.58
C LEU A 233 13.16 0.23 13.12
N LEU A 234 12.61 0.20 11.91
CA LEU A 234 11.78 1.29 11.38
C LEU A 234 10.52 1.50 12.22
N LEU A 235 9.85 0.44 12.68
CA LEU A 235 8.68 0.53 13.57
C LEU A 235 9.04 1.20 14.90
N LEU A 236 10.20 0.87 15.48
CA LEU A 236 10.69 1.51 16.69
C LEU A 236 11.03 2.98 16.47
N THR A 237 11.77 3.30 15.40
CA THR A 237 12.11 4.69 15.06
C THR A 237 10.85 5.51 14.81
N LEU A 238 9.93 5.01 13.98
CA LEU A 238 8.65 5.66 13.74
C LEU A 238 7.82 5.75 15.02
N GLY A 239 7.82 4.74 15.88
CA GLY A 239 7.11 4.77 17.16
C GLY A 239 7.63 5.86 18.09
N VAL A 240 8.95 6.04 18.17
CA VAL A 240 9.59 7.11 18.94
C VAL A 240 9.24 8.48 18.36
N GLU A 241 9.42 8.67 17.06
CA GLU A 241 9.11 9.92 16.36
C GLU A 241 7.61 10.23 16.44
N PHE A 242 6.73 9.27 16.18
CA PHE A 242 5.28 9.45 16.28
C PHE A 242 4.84 9.72 17.71
N ASN A 243 5.47 9.15 18.73
CA ASN A 243 5.15 9.50 20.11
C ASN A 243 5.53 10.96 20.41
N TYR A 244 6.65 11.44 19.85
CA TYR A 244 7.03 12.85 19.87
C TYR A 244 5.99 13.74 19.12
N PHE A 245 5.51 13.29 17.96
CA PHE A 245 4.49 13.98 17.14
C PHE A 245 3.03 13.63 17.49
N ARG A 246 2.75 12.84 18.54
CA ARG A 246 1.37 12.44 18.90
C ARG A 246 0.50 13.65 19.24
N ARG A 247 1.14 14.74 19.64
CA ARG A 247 0.53 16.05 19.93
C ARG A 247 0.27 16.91 18.67
N THR A 248 0.61 16.44 17.47
CA THR A 248 0.45 17.16 16.18
C THR A 248 -0.39 16.41 15.14
N LEU A 249 -0.87 15.19 15.43
CA LEU A 249 -1.85 14.47 14.60
C LEU A 249 -3.27 15.01 14.82
N VAL A 250 -3.52 16.23 14.33
CA VAL A 250 -4.79 16.94 14.51
C VAL A 250 -5.85 16.44 13.54
N GLU A 251 -5.46 16.12 12.29
CA GLU A 251 -6.39 15.76 11.23
C GLU A 251 -6.56 14.22 11.13
N PRO A 252 -7.79 13.69 10.94
CA PRO A 252 -8.03 12.25 10.77
C PRO A 252 -7.19 11.60 9.67
N VAL A 253 -6.88 12.35 8.60
CA VAL A 253 -6.05 11.81 7.50
C VAL A 253 -4.66 11.45 7.99
N GLN A 254 -4.04 12.26 8.85
CA GLN A 254 -2.72 11.96 9.40
C GLN A 254 -2.75 10.71 10.29
N ARG A 255 -3.83 10.55 11.09
CA ARG A 255 -4.05 9.36 11.91
C ARG A 255 -4.25 8.11 11.05
N ALA A 256 -5.04 8.22 9.98
CA ALA A 256 -5.29 7.14 9.04
C ALA A 256 -4.02 6.74 8.30
N ALA A 257 -3.22 7.70 7.83
CA ALA A 257 -1.96 7.44 7.16
C ALA A 257 -0.93 6.79 8.08
N ALA A 258 -0.78 7.28 9.32
CA ALA A 258 0.10 6.65 10.31
C ALA A 258 -0.35 5.22 10.64
N ALA A 259 -1.65 5.00 10.83
CA ALA A 259 -2.20 3.66 11.06
C ALA A 259 -1.94 2.75 9.85
N ALA A 260 -2.10 3.24 8.63
CA ALA A 260 -1.84 2.48 7.41
C ALA A 260 -0.35 2.12 7.26
N THR A 261 0.56 3.08 7.49
CA THR A 261 2.02 2.84 7.50
C THR A 261 2.41 1.74 8.50
N VAL A 262 1.95 1.85 9.75
CA VAL A 262 2.25 0.83 10.77
C VAL A 262 1.65 -0.53 10.39
N THR A 263 0.44 -0.52 9.81
CA THR A 263 -0.23 -1.75 9.39
C THR A 263 0.54 -2.45 8.28
N VAL A 264 0.92 -1.75 7.20
CA VAL A 264 1.65 -2.38 6.07
C VAL A 264 3.02 -2.91 6.52
N MET A 265 3.72 -2.17 7.39
CA MET A 265 4.96 -2.65 8.00
C MET A 265 4.75 -3.88 8.87
N SER A 266 3.70 -3.91 9.68
CA SER A 266 3.40 -5.07 10.54
C SER A 266 3.04 -6.31 9.72
N ILE A 267 2.25 -6.15 8.65
CA ILE A 267 1.92 -7.24 7.72
C ILE A 267 3.20 -7.72 7.03
N GLY A 268 4.02 -6.81 6.49
CA GLY A 268 5.29 -7.16 5.85
C GLY A 268 6.26 -7.88 6.78
N LEU A 269 6.30 -7.50 8.06
CA LEU A 269 7.08 -8.22 9.07
C LEU A 269 6.52 -9.62 9.35
N ALA A 270 5.21 -9.75 9.54
CA ALA A 270 4.58 -11.04 9.80
C ALA A 270 4.80 -12.01 8.63
N LEU A 271 4.66 -11.52 7.40
CA LEU A 271 4.96 -12.29 6.20
C LEU A 271 6.45 -12.66 6.16
N ALA A 272 7.38 -11.71 6.35
CA ALA A 272 8.81 -12.03 6.34
C ALA A 272 9.24 -12.98 7.47
N LEU A 273 8.55 -12.97 8.62
CA LEU A 273 8.76 -13.96 9.67
C LEU A 273 8.24 -15.34 9.28
N SER A 274 7.14 -15.41 8.54
CA SER A 274 6.58 -16.68 8.05
C SER A 274 7.45 -17.35 6.99
N THR A 275 8.41 -16.63 6.40
CA THR A 275 9.41 -17.19 5.46
C THR A 275 10.69 -17.65 6.15
N LEU A 276 10.89 -17.34 7.44
CA LEU A 276 12.05 -17.85 8.16
C LEU A 276 11.88 -19.37 8.36
N PRO A 277 12.87 -20.17 7.96
CA PRO A 277 12.73 -21.62 7.90
C PRO A 277 12.44 -22.21 9.27
N TRP A 278 11.43 -23.09 9.32
CA TRP A 278 11.22 -24.00 10.43
C TRP A 278 12.19 -25.19 10.29
N GLY A 279 13.50 -24.95 10.32
CA GLY A 279 14.51 -26.02 10.37
C GLY A 279 14.50 -27.06 9.24
N GLY A 280 13.77 -26.85 8.13
CA GLY A 280 13.74 -27.74 6.98
C GLY A 280 14.92 -27.52 6.04
N SER A 281 15.63 -28.60 5.70
CA SER A 281 16.63 -28.65 4.63
C SER A 281 16.01 -29.25 3.37
N GLY A 282 15.84 -28.46 2.31
CA GLY A 282 15.43 -28.94 0.97
C GLY A 282 14.59 -27.93 0.17
N CYS A 283 14.30 -28.25 -1.09
CA CYS A 283 13.37 -27.51 -1.97
C CYS A 283 11.89 -27.65 -1.56
N GLY A 284 11.56 -28.60 -0.69
CA GLY A 284 10.18 -28.92 -0.29
C GLY A 284 9.52 -27.96 0.72
N GLU A 285 10.21 -26.90 1.13
CA GLU A 285 9.66 -25.81 1.96
C GLU A 285 9.98 -24.43 1.36
N VAL A 286 10.22 -24.35 0.05
CA VAL A 286 10.17 -23.06 -0.65
C VAL A 286 8.72 -22.61 -0.64
N LEU A 287 8.50 -21.37 -0.24
CA LEU A 287 7.19 -20.75 -0.17
C LEU A 287 6.42 -20.96 -1.48
N GLY A 288 5.15 -21.36 -1.39
CA GLY A 288 4.30 -21.39 -2.58
C GLY A 288 4.33 -20.03 -3.28
N TYR A 289 4.25 -20.01 -4.61
CA TYR A 289 4.35 -18.81 -5.46
C TYR A 289 3.69 -17.58 -4.82
N TRP A 290 2.42 -17.74 -4.43
CA TRP A 290 1.61 -16.73 -3.78
C TRP A 290 2.20 -16.13 -2.52
N HIS A 291 2.70 -16.98 -1.64
CA HIS A 291 3.24 -16.55 -0.37
C HIS A 291 4.61 -15.89 -0.57
N GLU A 292 5.42 -16.40 -1.48
CA GLU A 292 6.69 -15.76 -1.85
C GLU A 292 6.48 -14.35 -2.44
N PHE A 293 5.61 -14.25 -3.45
CA PHE A 293 5.25 -13.00 -4.11
C PHE A 293 4.72 -11.97 -3.12
N LEU A 294 3.65 -12.30 -2.38
CA LEU A 294 3.03 -11.38 -1.42
C LEU A 294 4.02 -10.96 -0.32
N THR A 295 4.84 -11.89 0.18
CA THR A 295 5.86 -11.54 1.17
C THR A 295 6.85 -10.53 0.63
N PHE A 296 7.41 -10.81 -0.56
CA PHE A 296 8.38 -9.93 -1.18
C PHE A 296 7.79 -8.52 -1.39
N VAL A 297 6.68 -8.45 -2.10
CA VAL A 297 6.04 -7.22 -2.53
C VAL A 297 5.53 -6.38 -1.34
N ILE A 298 4.88 -6.99 -0.33
CA ILE A 298 4.41 -6.29 0.87
C ILE A 298 5.58 -5.85 1.76
N SER A 299 6.63 -6.65 1.89
CA SER A 299 7.79 -6.27 2.70
C SER A 299 8.57 -5.10 2.09
N VAL A 300 8.74 -5.07 0.77
CA VAL A 300 9.31 -3.91 0.05
C VAL A 300 8.44 -2.67 0.28
N GLN A 301 7.12 -2.77 0.10
CA GLN A 301 6.22 -1.65 0.36
C GLN A 301 6.31 -1.16 1.81
N GLY A 302 6.34 -2.07 2.78
CA GLY A 302 6.45 -1.75 4.20
C GLY A 302 7.72 -0.95 4.50
N VAL A 303 8.87 -1.41 4.01
CA VAL A 303 10.16 -0.71 4.15
C VAL A 303 10.11 0.65 3.46
N ALA A 304 9.67 0.71 2.21
CA ALA A 304 9.60 1.95 1.44
C ALA A 304 8.66 2.99 2.07
N THR A 305 7.47 2.57 2.50
CA THR A 305 6.49 3.43 3.19
C THR A 305 7.07 3.93 4.51
N GLY A 306 7.72 3.06 5.29
CA GLY A 306 8.34 3.42 6.56
C GLY A 306 9.45 4.45 6.42
N VAL A 307 10.38 4.21 5.48
CA VAL A 307 11.47 5.14 5.15
C VAL A 307 10.93 6.45 4.60
N ALA A 308 10.00 6.40 3.65
CA ALA A 308 9.36 7.60 3.11
C ALA A 308 8.66 8.40 4.22
N THR A 309 8.00 7.74 5.16
CA THR A 309 7.36 8.39 6.30
C THR A 309 8.39 9.08 7.19
N LEU A 310 9.51 8.41 7.53
CA LEU A 310 10.59 9.01 8.31
C LEU A 310 11.20 10.23 7.63
N VAL A 311 11.60 10.09 6.37
CA VAL A 311 12.17 11.20 5.57
C VAL A 311 11.18 12.35 5.49
N TRP A 312 9.91 12.05 5.23
CA TRP A 312 8.87 13.05 5.11
C TRP A 312 8.64 13.80 6.42
N VAL A 313 8.64 13.09 7.55
CA VAL A 313 8.56 13.70 8.87
C VAL A 313 9.76 14.63 9.09
N LEU A 314 10.99 14.20 8.79
CA LEU A 314 12.19 15.00 9.00
C LEU A 314 12.28 16.24 8.08
N VAL A 315 11.86 16.11 6.82
CA VAL A 315 11.98 17.20 5.82
C VAL A 315 10.83 18.20 5.91
N VAL A 316 9.61 17.73 6.19
CA VAL A 316 8.39 18.55 6.09
C VAL A 316 7.85 18.99 7.45
N SER A 317 8.20 18.30 8.54
CA SER A 317 7.76 18.69 9.90
C SER A 317 8.79 19.65 10.50
N ALA A 318 8.59 20.95 10.31
CA ALA A 318 9.37 21.96 11.02
C ALA A 318 9.06 21.90 12.54
N PRO A 319 10.05 21.67 13.41
CA PRO A 319 9.83 21.64 14.87
C PRO A 319 9.51 23.02 15.50
N ASP A 320 9.70 24.14 14.79
CA ASP A 320 9.85 25.46 15.45
C ASP A 320 8.74 26.50 15.26
N GLN A 321 7.57 26.15 14.69
CA GLN A 321 6.47 27.14 14.63
C GLN A 321 5.87 27.48 16.01
N ARG A 322 6.22 26.75 17.07
CA ARG A 322 5.79 27.06 18.45
C ARG A 322 6.70 28.03 19.20
N THR A 323 7.98 28.09 18.85
CA THR A 323 8.94 29.06 19.43
C THR A 323 8.70 30.47 18.90
N ALA A 324 8.21 30.60 17.66
CA ALA A 324 7.87 31.90 17.06
C ALA A 324 6.59 32.56 17.64
N LEU A 325 5.68 31.79 18.25
CA LEU A 325 4.44 32.31 18.87
C LEU A 325 4.55 32.45 20.40
N GLY A 326 5.67 32.04 21.00
CA GLY A 326 5.91 32.13 22.45
C GLY A 326 7.07 33.06 22.84
N GLY A 327 7.69 33.76 21.88
CA GLY A 327 8.81 34.69 22.10
C GLY A 327 8.48 36.16 21.84
N GLY A 328 7.18 36.50 21.85
CA GLY A 328 6.69 37.87 21.68
C GLY A 328 6.03 38.38 22.95
N ASP A 329 6.78 38.38 24.05
CA ASP A 329 6.58 39.24 25.22
C ASP A 329 7.84 39.11 26.10
N ASP A 330 8.80 40.00 25.83
CA ASP A 330 9.67 40.70 26.78
C ASP A 330 10.34 41.89 26.08
#